data_AF-A0A5E4JHW0-F1
#
_entry.id   AF-A0A5E4JHW0-F1
#
_cell.length_a   1.000
_cell.length_b   1.000
_cell.length_c   1.000
_cell.angle_alpha   90.00
_cell.angle_beta   90.00
_cell.angle_gamma   90.00
#
_symmetry.space_group_name_H-M   'P 1'
#
loop_
_entity.id
_entity.type
_entity.pdbx_description
1 polymer ?
#
loop_
_entity_poly.entity_id
_entity_poly.type
_entity_poly.pdbx_seq_one_letter_code
_entity_poly.pdbx_strand_id
1 'polypeptide(L)'
;MVTKKTHAVFRVPNYGAKNRKGVKPRWRKQRGIDSKLRIDLSGYGQTPKVGYKNPEAVRFVRKDGLKTQLVHNQKELEALFTQSKKYSVVLSHDLSVRKKAELQKMAESKGLKVVNKLKLKAAEVVKTKAKPKQQQAATATATAHATPNEAPKAAAAVEAPAPKAQAPKEDKV
;
A
#
# COMPACT_ATOMS: atom_id res chain seq x y z
N MET A 1 23.37 16.33 6.41
CA MET A 1 22.50 15.74 7.46
C MET A 1 21.48 16.79 7.86
N VAL A 2 20.18 16.49 7.85
CA VAL A 2 19.13 17.50 8.06
C VAL A 2 18.78 17.61 9.55
N THR A 3 18.85 18.82 10.11
CA THR A 3 18.46 19.13 11.49
C THR A 3 16.97 19.47 11.56
N LYS A 4 16.28 18.87 12.54
CA LYS A 4 14.85 19.08 12.79
C LYS A 4 14.66 19.68 14.17
N LYS A 5 13.57 20.44 14.38
CA LYS A 5 13.19 20.86 15.73
C LYS A 5 12.90 19.62 16.58
N THR A 6 13.55 19.53 17.72
CA THR A 6 13.21 18.57 18.76
C THR A 6 11.93 19.05 19.44
N HIS A 7 10.92 18.19 19.48
CA HIS A 7 9.67 18.45 20.18
C HIS A 7 9.43 17.32 21.19
N ALA A 8 8.75 17.64 22.29
CA ALA A 8 8.39 16.64 23.28
C ALA A 8 7.46 15.58 22.68
N VAL A 9 7.53 14.35 23.21
CA VAL A 9 6.53 13.32 22.88
C VAL A 9 5.25 13.67 23.62
N PHE A 10 4.23 14.09 22.88
CA PHE A 10 2.93 14.47 23.42
C PHE A 10 2.15 13.22 23.89
N ARG A 11 2.17 12.94 25.20
CA ARG A 11 1.46 11.81 25.82
C ARG A 11 0.26 12.28 26.61
N VAL A 12 -0.74 11.41 26.72
CA VAL A 12 -1.89 11.62 27.61
C VAL A 12 -1.43 11.44 29.06
N PRO A 13 -1.94 12.25 30.01
CA PRO A 13 -1.63 12.08 31.42
C PRO A 13 -2.06 10.70 31.92
N ASN A 14 -1.29 10.15 32.86
CA ASN A 14 -1.45 8.79 33.40
C ASN A 14 -1.17 7.65 32.41
N TYR A 15 -0.62 7.93 31.22
CA TYR A 15 -0.08 6.88 30.37
C TYR A 15 1.03 6.13 31.12
N GLY A 16 0.91 4.80 31.22
CA GLY A 16 1.85 3.95 31.94
C GLY A 16 1.58 3.80 33.45
N ALA A 17 0.53 4.41 33.98
CA ALA A 17 0.14 4.19 35.37
C ALA A 17 -0.44 2.77 35.58
N LYS A 18 -0.03 2.10 36.66
CA LYS A 18 -0.36 0.69 36.99
C LYS A 18 -1.87 0.40 36.94
N ASN A 19 -2.68 1.35 37.42
CA ASN A 19 -4.14 1.21 37.54
C ASN A 19 -4.90 1.71 36.30
N ARG A 20 -4.22 2.23 35.27
CA ARG A 20 -4.82 2.91 34.10
C ARG A 20 -4.33 2.29 32.79
N LYS A 21 -4.33 0.97 32.70
CA LYS A 21 -3.89 0.20 31.51
C LYS A 21 -4.67 0.54 30.22
N GLY A 22 -5.91 1.02 30.35
CA GLY A 22 -6.72 1.46 29.21
C GLY A 22 -6.23 2.75 28.55
N VAL A 23 -5.36 3.53 29.20
CA VAL A 23 -4.83 4.78 28.66
C VAL A 23 -3.72 4.46 27.65
N LYS A 24 -3.99 4.75 26.37
CA LYS A 24 -3.07 4.53 25.25
C LYS A 24 -2.05 5.69 25.12
N PRO A 25 -0.88 5.46 24.51
CA PRO A 25 0.17 6.49 24.39
C PRO A 25 -0.17 7.65 23.44
N ARG A 26 -1.19 7.49 22.59
CA ARG A 26 -1.56 8.47 21.58
C ARG A 26 -2.11 9.74 22.21
N TRP A 27 -1.76 10.91 21.67
CA TRP A 27 -2.28 12.18 22.16
C TRP A 27 -3.82 12.27 22.11
N ARG A 28 -4.40 12.88 23.13
CA ARG A 28 -5.81 13.30 23.20
C ARG A 28 -5.84 14.64 23.90
N LYS A 29 -6.59 15.62 23.36
CA LYS A 29 -6.74 16.94 24.00
C LYS A 29 -7.57 16.79 25.28
N GLN A 30 -7.01 17.22 26.41
CA GLN A 30 -7.66 17.16 27.71
C GLN A 30 -8.79 18.19 27.80
N ARG A 31 -9.90 17.82 28.44
CA ARG A 31 -11.12 18.63 28.50
C ARG A 31 -11.55 19.04 29.92
N GLY A 32 -11.09 18.32 30.95
CA GLY A 32 -11.48 18.57 32.34
C GLY A 32 -11.06 19.96 32.83
N ILE A 33 -11.89 20.53 33.71
CA ILE A 33 -11.72 21.88 34.25
C ILE A 33 -10.39 21.98 35.03
N ASP A 34 -10.08 21.01 35.88
CA ASP A 34 -8.84 21.01 36.67
C ASP A 34 -7.64 20.34 35.99
N SER A 35 -7.74 20.08 34.68
CA SER A 35 -6.65 19.45 33.95
C SER A 35 -5.47 20.41 33.83
N LYS A 36 -4.41 20.13 34.59
CA LYS A 36 -3.18 20.95 34.62
C LYS A 36 -2.50 21.07 33.25
N LEU A 37 -2.60 20.02 32.41
CA LEU A 37 -2.18 20.05 31.00
C LEU A 37 -3.03 20.98 30.12
N ARG A 38 -4.31 21.19 30.46
CA ARG A 38 -5.20 22.12 29.73
C ARG A 38 -4.84 23.57 30.04
N ILE A 39 -4.45 23.82 31.29
CA ILE A 39 -4.03 25.13 31.81
C ILE A 39 -2.56 25.43 31.43
N ASP A 40 -1.84 24.47 30.83
CA ASP A 40 -0.41 24.58 30.49
C ASP A 40 0.46 24.92 31.73
N LEU A 41 0.15 24.32 32.89
CA LEU A 41 0.91 24.53 34.12
C LEU A 41 2.34 23.96 34.01
N SER A 42 3.32 24.68 34.56
CA SER A 42 4.73 24.23 34.58
C SER A 42 4.89 22.90 35.33
N GLY A 43 5.86 22.08 34.90
CA GLY A 43 6.10 20.73 35.44
C GLY A 43 5.16 19.65 34.90
N TYR A 44 4.07 20.02 34.22
CA TYR A 44 3.25 19.08 33.45
C TYR A 44 3.76 19.02 32.01
N GLY A 45 3.44 17.93 31.29
CA GLY A 45 3.87 17.74 29.90
C GLY A 45 3.43 18.89 28.98
N GLN A 46 3.93 18.89 27.74
CA GLN A 46 3.56 19.92 26.77
C GLN A 46 2.29 19.53 25.98
N THR A 47 1.53 20.54 25.56
CA THR A 47 0.40 20.40 24.63
C THR A 47 0.87 20.63 23.18
N PRO A 48 0.40 19.86 22.18
CA PRO A 48 0.70 20.14 20.78
C PRO A 48 0.19 21.52 20.35
N LYS A 49 1.09 22.33 19.81
CA LYS A 49 0.85 23.68 19.28
C LYS A 49 1.51 23.82 17.90
N VAL A 50 1.06 24.78 17.10
CA VAL A 50 1.58 25.02 15.73
C VAL A 50 3.09 25.36 15.74
N GLY A 51 3.60 26.00 16.80
CA GLY A 51 5.02 26.37 16.93
C GLY A 51 6.01 25.20 16.89
N TYR A 52 5.57 23.99 17.24
CA TYR A 52 6.40 22.77 17.16
C TYR A 52 6.57 22.26 15.72
N LYS A 53 5.84 22.79 14.73
CA LYS A 53 5.97 22.42 13.32
C LYS A 53 7.38 22.76 12.81
N ASN A 54 7.97 21.81 12.08
CA ASN A 54 9.21 22.02 11.32
C ASN A 54 8.97 22.93 10.10
N PRO A 55 10.00 23.66 9.64
CA PRO A 55 9.89 24.42 8.39
C PRO A 55 9.58 23.50 7.20
N GLU A 56 8.96 24.06 6.17
CA GLU A 56 8.39 23.27 5.08
C GLU A 56 9.46 22.55 4.25
N ALA A 57 10.63 23.18 4.08
CA ALA A 57 11.78 22.60 3.39
C ALA A 57 12.27 21.27 4.01
N VAL A 58 12.16 21.14 5.34
CA VAL A 58 12.66 19.99 6.12
C VAL A 58 11.55 18.99 6.47
N ARG A 59 10.29 19.37 6.28
CA ARG A 59 9.14 18.52 6.56
C ARG A 59 9.18 17.28 5.66
N PHE A 60 8.91 16.11 6.25
CA PHE A 60 8.93 14.79 5.58
C PHE A 60 10.31 14.28 5.10
N VAL A 61 11.38 15.03 5.34
CA VAL A 61 12.74 14.61 4.97
C VAL A 61 13.33 13.70 6.07
N ARG A 62 14.04 12.63 5.73
CA ARG A 62 14.74 11.76 6.69
C ARG A 62 16.07 12.40 7.15
N LYS A 63 16.73 11.85 8.18
CA LYS A 63 18.07 12.32 8.61
C LYS A 63 19.09 12.36 7.45
N ASP A 64 18.93 11.43 6.53
CA ASP A 64 19.72 11.27 5.31
C ASP A 64 19.52 12.39 4.27
N GLY A 65 18.53 13.27 4.44
CA GLY A 65 18.22 14.34 3.48
C GLY A 65 17.26 13.95 2.35
N LEU A 66 16.85 12.69 2.26
CA LEU A 66 15.90 12.19 1.27
C LEU A 66 14.46 12.13 1.84
N LYS A 67 13.46 12.39 1.00
CA LYS A 67 12.04 12.15 1.35
C LYS A 67 11.70 10.67 1.19
N THR A 68 10.91 10.12 2.10
CA THR A 68 10.58 8.69 2.06
C THR A 68 9.31 8.45 1.25
N GLN A 69 9.40 7.55 0.26
CA GLN A 69 8.25 7.12 -0.54
C GLN A 69 7.96 5.63 -0.30
N LEU A 70 6.69 5.31 -0.03
CA LEU A 70 6.21 3.94 0.10
C LEU A 70 5.94 3.36 -1.29
N VAL A 71 6.41 2.14 -1.56
CA VAL A 71 6.29 1.47 -2.86
C VAL A 71 5.64 0.09 -2.68
N HIS A 72 4.61 -0.17 -3.49
CA HIS A 72 3.85 -1.42 -3.51
C HIS A 72 4.15 -2.30 -4.73
N ASN A 73 4.58 -1.72 -5.84
CA ASN A 73 4.79 -2.46 -7.08
C ASN A 73 6.04 -1.99 -7.84
N GLN A 74 6.36 -2.67 -8.94
CA GLN A 74 7.49 -2.31 -9.78
C GLN A 74 7.27 -0.98 -10.49
N LYS A 75 6.07 -0.71 -11.03
CA LYS A 75 5.77 0.54 -11.77
C LYS A 75 6.01 1.79 -10.92
N GLU A 76 5.62 1.77 -9.66
CA GLU A 76 5.88 2.84 -8.68
C GLU A 76 7.37 3.01 -8.39
N LEU A 77 8.13 1.91 -8.36
CA LEU A 77 9.58 1.98 -8.27
C LEU A 77 10.18 2.63 -9.52
N GLU A 78 9.62 2.34 -10.69
CA GLU A 78 10.10 2.86 -11.96
C GLU A 78 9.90 4.37 -12.11
N ALA A 79 8.78 4.88 -11.63
CA ALA A 79 8.52 6.31 -11.57
C ALA A 79 9.55 7.09 -10.73
N LEU A 80 10.21 6.43 -9.77
CA LEU A 80 11.17 7.06 -8.86
C LEU A 80 12.60 7.13 -9.40
N PHE A 81 12.94 6.45 -10.50
CA PHE A 81 14.33 6.43 -11.00
C PHE A 81 14.84 7.81 -11.40
N THR A 82 13.99 8.62 -12.03
CA THR A 82 14.33 10.00 -12.43
C THR A 82 14.60 10.90 -11.21
N GLN A 83 14.07 10.54 -10.04
CA GLN A 83 14.09 11.35 -8.83
C GLN A 83 14.96 10.73 -7.70
N SER A 84 15.96 9.94 -8.07
CA SER A 84 16.81 9.17 -7.15
C SER A 84 17.51 10.02 -6.08
N LYS A 85 17.88 11.26 -6.39
CA LYS A 85 18.52 12.20 -5.45
C LYS A 85 17.56 12.83 -4.44
N LYS A 86 16.24 12.76 -4.67
CA LYS A 86 15.21 13.39 -3.82
C LYS A 86 14.52 12.39 -2.90
N TYR A 87 14.40 11.14 -3.32
CA TYR A 87 13.61 10.13 -2.63
C TYR A 87 14.42 8.92 -2.17
N SER A 88 14.01 8.36 -1.04
CA SER A 88 14.40 7.05 -0.53
C SER A 88 13.18 6.13 -0.54
N VAL A 89 13.36 4.87 -0.92
CA VAL A 89 12.27 3.90 -1.07
C VAL A 89 12.06 3.12 0.24
N VAL A 90 10.81 3.00 0.65
CA VAL A 90 10.35 2.00 1.63
C VAL A 90 9.47 1.01 0.89
N LEU A 91 9.87 -0.26 0.91
CA LEU A 91 9.05 -1.35 0.37
C LEU A 91 7.88 -1.61 1.32
N SER A 92 6.66 -1.73 0.80
CA SER A 92 5.48 -2.02 1.64
C SER A 92 5.66 -3.30 2.45
N HIS A 93 5.07 -3.31 3.65
CA HIS A 93 5.00 -4.50 4.48
C HIS A 93 4.29 -5.67 3.76
N ASP A 94 3.25 -5.37 2.99
CA ASP A 94 2.37 -6.36 2.35
C ASP A 94 3.04 -7.18 1.24
N LEU A 95 4.18 -6.71 0.74
CA LEU A 95 4.92 -7.42 -0.30
C LEU A 95 5.59 -8.68 0.26
N SER A 96 5.47 -9.76 -0.49
CA SER A 96 6.18 -11.01 -0.21
C SER A 96 7.69 -10.82 -0.28
N VAL A 97 8.43 -11.68 0.44
CA VAL A 97 9.90 -11.63 0.50
C VAL A 97 10.52 -11.73 -0.90
N ARG A 98 9.96 -12.59 -1.76
CA ARG A 98 10.41 -12.74 -3.16
C ARG A 98 10.30 -11.43 -3.94
N LYS A 99 9.13 -10.78 -3.93
CA LYS A 99 8.92 -9.50 -4.62
C LYS A 99 9.81 -8.39 -4.06
N LYS A 100 9.96 -8.34 -2.74
CA LYS A 100 10.88 -7.39 -2.09
C LYS A 100 12.33 -7.60 -2.53
N ALA A 101 12.78 -8.85 -2.68
CA ALA A 101 14.13 -9.17 -3.17
C ALA A 101 14.33 -8.73 -4.63
N GLU A 102 13.35 -8.96 -5.50
CA GLU A 102 13.36 -8.51 -6.90
C GLU A 102 13.40 -6.96 -6.99
N LEU A 103 12.52 -6.28 -6.25
CA LEU A 103 12.49 -4.81 -6.18
C LEU A 103 13.77 -4.22 -5.59
N GLN A 104 14.34 -4.85 -4.57
CA GLN A 104 15.58 -4.39 -3.97
C GLN A 104 16.75 -4.48 -4.96
N LYS A 105 16.88 -5.58 -5.70
CA LYS A 105 17.91 -5.71 -6.75
C LYS A 105 17.74 -4.63 -7.82
N MET A 106 16.51 -4.40 -8.30
CA MET A 106 16.23 -3.36 -9.29
C MET A 106 16.54 -1.95 -8.76
N ALA A 107 16.23 -1.67 -7.49
CA ALA A 107 16.54 -0.40 -6.86
C ALA A 107 18.06 -0.18 -6.72
N GLU A 108 18.81 -1.22 -6.34
CA GLU A 108 20.27 -1.17 -6.20
C GLU A 108 20.95 -0.93 -7.56
N SER A 109 20.53 -1.62 -8.63
CA SER A 109 21.03 -1.40 -9.99
C SER A 109 20.83 0.03 -10.48
N LYS A 110 19.78 0.72 -10.02
CA LYS A 110 19.42 2.07 -10.45
C LYS A 110 19.82 3.16 -9.45
N GLY A 111 20.57 2.79 -8.41
CA GLY A 111 21.11 3.72 -7.42
C GLY A 111 20.06 4.30 -6.45
N LEU A 112 18.90 3.66 -6.29
CA LEU A 112 17.89 4.06 -5.33
C LEU A 112 18.20 3.51 -3.93
N LYS A 113 18.13 4.38 -2.92
CA LYS A 113 18.33 3.98 -1.52
C LYS A 113 17.08 3.33 -0.95
N VAL A 114 17.12 2.03 -0.69
CA VAL A 114 16.09 1.30 0.06
C VAL A 114 16.33 1.42 1.56
N VAL A 115 15.30 1.82 2.31
CA VAL A 115 15.33 2.05 3.76
C VAL A 115 15.24 0.74 4.55
N ASN A 116 14.28 -0.11 4.20
CA ASN A 116 14.02 -1.39 4.84
C ASN A 116 14.61 -2.54 4.02
N LYS A 117 15.94 -2.56 3.89
CA LYS A 117 16.65 -3.60 3.14
C LYS A 117 16.40 -4.97 3.73
N LEU A 118 16.12 -5.95 2.87
CA LEU A 118 16.14 -7.35 3.27
C LEU A 118 17.59 -7.80 3.42
N LYS A 119 17.87 -8.54 4.49
CA LYS A 119 19.12 -9.28 4.65
C LYS A 119 19.03 -10.55 3.80
N LEU A 120 19.28 -10.43 2.50
CA LEU A 120 19.40 -11.59 1.64
C LEU A 120 20.77 -12.22 1.93
N LYS A 121 20.79 -13.45 2.48
CA LYS A 121 22.04 -14.23 2.50
C LYS A 121 22.40 -14.51 1.05
N ALA A 122 23.62 -14.16 0.65
CA ALA A 122 24.08 -14.20 -0.74
C ALA A 122 24.28 -15.64 -1.32
N ALA A 123 23.61 -16.68 -0.82
CA ALA A 123 24.01 -18.07 -1.06
C ALA A 123 22.99 -19.04 -1.68
N GLU A 124 21.71 -18.69 -1.86
CA GLU A 124 20.74 -19.49 -2.64
C GLU A 124 19.88 -18.49 -3.43
N VAL A 125 19.88 -18.38 -4.76
CA VAL A 125 19.32 -19.31 -5.74
C VAL A 125 19.93 -18.95 -7.11
N VAL A 126 21.07 -19.55 -7.43
CA VAL A 126 21.60 -19.70 -8.81
C VAL A 126 21.43 -21.16 -9.28
N LYS A 127 20.78 -22.01 -8.47
CA LYS A 127 20.63 -23.46 -8.70
C LYS A 127 19.20 -23.93 -9.05
N THR A 128 18.39 -23.10 -9.70
CA THR A 128 17.18 -23.58 -10.40
C THR A 128 17.15 -23.06 -11.83
N LYS A 129 18.22 -23.34 -12.58
CA LYS A 129 18.12 -23.54 -14.02
C LYS A 129 17.60 -24.96 -14.24
N ALA A 130 16.29 -25.16 -14.20
CA ALA A 130 15.68 -26.39 -14.68
C ALA A 130 15.44 -26.28 -16.19
N LYS A 131 16.08 -27.21 -16.89
CA LYS A 131 16.13 -27.51 -18.32
C LYS A 131 14.78 -27.38 -19.06
N PRO A 132 14.76 -26.92 -20.33
CA PRO A 132 13.55 -26.83 -21.15
C PRO A 132 13.10 -28.25 -21.53
N LYS A 133 11.84 -28.60 -21.27
CA LYS A 133 11.24 -29.83 -21.80
C LYS A 133 10.59 -29.50 -23.13
N GLN A 134 11.29 -29.86 -24.21
CA GLN A 134 10.72 -30.00 -25.54
C GLN A 134 9.59 -31.04 -25.48
N GLN A 135 8.39 -30.67 -25.94
CA GLN A 135 7.38 -31.63 -26.35
C GLN A 135 7.17 -31.44 -27.84
N GLN A 136 7.66 -32.44 -28.59
CA GLN A 136 7.53 -32.58 -30.02
C GLN A 136 6.14 -33.12 -30.35
N ALA A 137 5.63 -32.67 -31.50
CA ALA A 137 4.41 -33.15 -32.12
C ALA A 137 4.56 -34.61 -32.58
N ALA A 138 3.47 -35.38 -32.47
CA ALA A 138 3.26 -36.59 -33.24
C ALA A 138 1.79 -36.64 -33.69
N THR A 139 1.63 -36.51 -35.00
CA THR A 139 0.48 -36.81 -35.84
C THR A 139 0.33 -38.32 -36.06
N ALA A 140 -0.89 -38.86 -35.95
CA ALA A 140 -1.42 -39.92 -36.84
C ALA A 140 -2.94 -40.14 -36.62
N THR A 141 -3.68 -39.83 -37.68
CA THR A 141 -4.99 -40.30 -38.18
C THR A 141 -5.15 -41.84 -38.03
N ALA A 142 -6.31 -42.51 -37.94
CA ALA A 142 -7.63 -42.28 -38.54
C ALA A 142 -8.73 -43.24 -37.96
N THR A 143 -9.99 -42.78 -38.00
CA THR A 143 -11.24 -43.50 -38.45
C THR A 143 -11.73 -44.75 -37.68
N ALA A 144 -13.02 -45.03 -37.43
CA ALA A 144 -14.29 -44.31 -37.33
C ALA A 144 -15.35 -45.35 -36.86
N HIS A 145 -16.40 -44.92 -36.17
CA HIS A 145 -17.75 -45.44 -36.39
C HIS A 145 -18.78 -44.37 -35.99
N ALA A 146 -19.41 -43.79 -37.00
CA ALA A 146 -20.67 -43.04 -36.94
C ALA A 146 -21.83 -44.06 -37.09
N THR A 147 -23.12 -43.80 -36.82
CA THR A 147 -23.99 -42.62 -37.01
C THR A 147 -25.38 -43.00 -36.37
N PRO A 148 -26.51 -42.29 -36.57
CA PRO A 148 -26.90 -40.90 -36.27
C PRO A 148 -28.25 -40.82 -35.51
N ASN A 149 -28.63 -39.66 -34.97
CA ASN A 149 -29.99 -39.16 -35.24
C ASN A 149 -30.04 -37.63 -35.25
N GLU A 150 -30.87 -37.16 -36.16
CA GLU A 150 -30.99 -35.90 -36.89
C GLU A 150 -32.02 -34.97 -36.17
N ALA A 151 -31.68 -33.72 -35.84
CA ALA A 151 -31.85 -32.48 -36.61
C ALA A 151 -33.30 -31.88 -36.64
N PRO A 152 -33.45 -30.57 -36.96
CA PRO A 152 -34.50 -29.66 -36.49
C PRO A 152 -35.58 -29.28 -37.53
N LYS A 153 -36.57 -28.47 -37.14
CA LYS A 153 -37.56 -27.77 -38.00
C LYS A 153 -38.21 -26.62 -37.20
N ALA A 154 -38.70 -25.48 -37.70
CA ALA A 154 -38.42 -24.48 -38.74
C ALA A 154 -39.53 -23.39 -38.60
N ALA A 155 -39.26 -22.13 -38.99
CA ALA A 155 -40.20 -21.04 -39.38
C ALA A 155 -41.13 -20.42 -38.28
N ALA A 156 -41.65 -19.18 -38.31
CA ALA A 156 -41.45 -17.87 -38.97
C ALA A 156 -42.51 -16.87 -38.38
N ALA A 157 -42.40 -15.55 -38.66
CA ALA A 157 -43.38 -14.43 -38.48
C ALA A 157 -43.48 -13.75 -37.07
N VAL A 158 -43.10 -12.47 -36.85
CA VAL A 158 -43.62 -11.12 -37.26
C VAL A 158 -44.52 -10.47 -36.17
N GLU A 159 -44.26 -9.17 -35.91
CA GLU A 159 -45.11 -8.12 -35.32
C GLU A 159 -44.82 -7.64 -33.88
N ALA A 160 -44.39 -6.37 -33.77
CA ALA A 160 -44.45 -5.53 -32.58
C ALA A 160 -45.76 -4.72 -32.63
N PRO A 161 -46.43 -4.39 -31.50
CA PRO A 161 -46.27 -3.04 -30.95
C PRO A 161 -46.49 -2.83 -29.43
N ALA A 162 -45.92 -1.71 -28.96
CA ALA A 162 -46.32 -0.81 -27.87
C ALA A 162 -45.99 -1.12 -26.38
N PRO A 163 -45.43 -0.12 -25.65
CA PRO A 163 -45.02 -0.23 -24.25
C PRO A 163 -46.14 0.17 -23.27
N LYS A 164 -46.30 -0.56 -22.16
CA LYS A 164 -47.10 -0.10 -21.02
C LYS A 164 -46.26 0.76 -20.08
N ALA A 165 -46.62 2.02 -20.01
CA ALA A 165 -46.24 2.98 -18.99
C ALA A 165 -46.72 2.54 -17.59
N GLN A 166 -45.91 2.79 -16.56
CA GLN A 166 -46.36 3.11 -15.21
C GLN A 166 -45.35 4.06 -14.53
N ALA A 167 -45.93 5.06 -13.87
CA ALA A 167 -45.43 6.40 -13.54
C ALA A 167 -44.22 6.52 -12.58
N PRO A 168 -43.50 7.65 -12.62
CA PRO A 168 -42.59 8.06 -11.54
C PRO A 168 -43.38 8.60 -10.34
N LYS A 169 -42.90 8.26 -9.12
CA LYS A 169 -43.41 8.79 -7.86
C LYS A 169 -42.96 10.24 -7.68
N GLU A 170 -43.92 11.13 -7.44
CA GLU A 170 -43.71 12.47 -6.90
C GLU A 170 -43.43 12.36 -5.40
N ASP A 171 -42.33 12.94 -4.93
CA ASP A 171 -42.14 13.26 -3.51
C ASP A 171 -42.18 14.78 -3.34
N LYS A 172 -43.17 15.20 -2.55
CA LYS A 172 -43.47 16.57 -2.15
C LYS A 172 -42.80 16.83 -0.80
N VAL A 173 -41.84 17.75 -0.73
CA VAL A 173 -41.66 18.87 0.25
C VAL A 173 -40.56 19.78 -0.28
#